data_AF-A0A1D2QR03-F1
#
_entry.id   AF-A0A1D2QR03-F1
#
_cell.length_a   1.000
_cell.length_b   1.000
_cell.length_c   1.000
_cell.angle_alpha   90.00
_cell.angle_beta   90.00
_cell.angle_gamma   90.00
#
_symmetry.space_group_name_H-M   'P 1'
#
loop_
_entity.id
_entity.type
_entity.pdbx_description
1 polymer ?
#
loop_
_entity_poly.entity_id
_entity_poly.type
_entity_poly.pdbx_seq_one_letter_code
_entity_poly.pdbx_strand_id
1 'polypeptide(L)'
;MKIVDIFWAFLATFFWGVTQILMRSAKPSNQMRLMVWASVIPPLPLLILSIIFEEDQFSAVKNMGWEGFSVLLYTGLCGTIWAFAIWGKLLKKYSVAIVSPFTLLVPVFSMTLATILLGEQFSTIRLVGSLAVFLGLAIIVMWKNLPFIFLWKKVM
;
A
#
# COMPACT_ATOMS: atom_id res chain seq x y z
N MET A 1 2.04 4.21 22.87
CA MET A 1 1.36 3.14 22.11
C MET A 1 0.88 2.11 23.12
N LYS A 2 -0.44 1.91 23.23
CA LYS A 2 -1.05 0.96 24.18
C LYS A 2 -0.99 -0.46 23.59
N ILE A 3 -1.09 -1.49 24.44
CA ILE A 3 -1.11 -2.91 24.00
C ILE A 3 -2.25 -3.16 22.99
N VAL A 4 -3.38 -2.48 23.16
CA VAL A 4 -4.52 -2.54 22.25
C VAL A 4 -4.13 -2.09 20.83
N ASP A 5 -3.33 -1.03 20.69
CA ASP A 5 -2.89 -0.52 19.38
C ASP A 5 -2.00 -1.54 18.66
N ILE A 6 -1.11 -2.20 19.42
CA ILE A 6 -0.23 -3.26 18.91
C ILE A 6 -1.07 -4.43 18.40
N PHE A 7 -2.06 -4.86 19.17
CA PHE A 7 -2.97 -5.94 18.78
C PHE A 7 -3.66 -5.66 17.45
N TRP A 8 -4.22 -4.45 17.27
CA TRP A 8 -4.87 -4.06 16.01
C TRP A 8 -3.89 -4.02 14.83
N ALA A 9 -2.66 -3.53 15.03
CA ALA A 9 -1.64 -3.52 13.98
C ALA A 9 -1.25 -4.94 13.52
N PHE A 10 -1.07 -5.87 14.47
CA PHE A 10 -0.80 -7.27 14.15
C PHE A 10 -1.96 -7.90 13.38
N LEU A 11 -3.20 -7.66 13.83
CA LEU A 11 -4.38 -8.20 13.16
C LEU A 11 -4.50 -7.67 11.71
N ALA A 12 -4.23 -6.39 11.49
CA ALA A 12 -4.25 -5.78 10.16
C ALA A 12 -3.19 -6.42 9.23
N THR A 13 -1.96 -6.58 9.70
CA THR A 13 -0.89 -7.20 8.89
C THR A 13 -1.11 -8.70 8.65
N PHE A 14 -1.73 -9.41 9.59
CA PHE A 14 -2.15 -10.80 9.42
C PHE A 14 -3.18 -10.94 8.28
N PHE A 15 -4.27 -10.17 8.32
CA PHE A 15 -5.28 -10.18 7.26
C PHE A 15 -4.71 -9.76 5.91
N TRP A 16 -3.80 -8.78 5.89
CA TRP A 16 -3.07 -8.41 4.68
C TRP A 16 -2.30 -9.59 4.09
N GLY A 17 -1.58 -10.35 4.92
CA GLY A 17 -0.88 -11.57 4.50
C GLY A 17 -1.84 -12.63 3.93
N VAL A 18 -2.98 -12.85 4.58
CA VAL A 18 -4.05 -13.74 4.08
C VAL A 18 -4.54 -13.29 2.70
N THR A 19 -4.77 -11.99 2.50
CA THR A 19 -5.17 -11.43 1.20
C THR A 19 -4.15 -11.75 0.11
N GLN A 20 -2.84 -11.62 0.39
CA GLN A 20 -1.79 -11.93 -0.60
C GLN A 20 -1.80 -13.42 -1.00
N ILE A 21 -2.04 -14.33 -0.04
CA ILE A 21 -2.15 -15.76 -0.31
C ILE A 21 -3.40 -16.05 -1.16
N LEU A 22 -4.56 -15.51 -0.77
CA LEU A 22 -5.82 -15.68 -1.49
C LEU A 22 -5.72 -15.15 -2.93
N MET A 23 -5.13 -13.97 -3.13
CA MET A 23 -4.92 -13.38 -4.46
C MET A 23 -4.06 -14.29 -5.36
N ARG A 24 -3.03 -14.93 -4.79
CA ARG A 24 -2.17 -15.86 -5.53
C ARG A 24 -2.91 -17.15 -5.88
N SER A 25 -3.72 -17.68 -4.96
CA SER A 25 -4.48 -18.92 -5.15
C SER A 25 -5.67 -18.76 -6.10
N ALA A 26 -6.34 -17.60 -6.07
CA ALA A 26 -7.53 -17.33 -6.86
C ALA A 26 -7.29 -17.34 -8.38
N LYS A 27 -6.04 -17.09 -8.84
CA LYS A 27 -5.63 -17.04 -10.26
C LYS A 27 -6.74 -16.49 -11.18
N PRO A 28 -7.29 -15.30 -10.88
CA PRO A 28 -8.52 -14.84 -11.53
C PRO A 28 -8.30 -14.64 -13.02
N SER A 29 -9.20 -15.17 -13.84
CA SER A 29 -9.20 -14.97 -15.30
C SER A 29 -9.23 -13.48 -15.68
N ASN A 30 -9.91 -12.66 -14.87
CA ASN A 30 -9.92 -11.21 -14.98
C ASN A 30 -9.61 -10.54 -13.62
N GLN A 31 -8.42 -9.95 -13.50
CA GLN A 31 -7.99 -9.25 -12.28
C GLN A 31 -8.78 -7.98 -12.01
N MET A 32 -9.20 -7.25 -13.04
CA MET A 32 -10.00 -6.03 -12.87
C MET A 32 -11.35 -6.37 -12.23
N ARG A 33 -12.00 -7.44 -12.71
CA ARG A 33 -13.26 -7.93 -12.15
C ARG A 33 -13.11 -8.33 -10.67
N LEU A 34 -12.02 -9.01 -10.31
CA LEU A 34 -11.74 -9.34 -8.91
C LEU A 34 -11.61 -8.08 -8.05
N MET A 35 -10.86 -7.08 -8.52
CA MET A 35 -10.67 -5.83 -7.78
C MET A 35 -11.95 -5.01 -7.62
N VAL A 36 -12.82 -4.99 -8.64
CA VAL A 36 -14.14 -4.35 -8.54
C VAL A 36 -14.98 -5.03 -7.46
N TRP A 37 -15.11 -6.35 -7.47
CA TRP A 37 -15.86 -7.06 -6.43
C TRP A 37 -15.24 -6.90 -5.04
N ALA A 38 -13.91 -6.94 -4.94
CA ALA A 38 -13.18 -6.69 -3.71
C ALA A 38 -13.30 -5.23 -3.22
N SER A 39 -13.77 -4.29 -4.05
CA SER A 39 -13.99 -2.90 -3.67
C SER A 39 -15.47 -2.58 -3.41
N VAL A 40 -16.41 -3.33 -3.98
CA VAL A 40 -17.86 -3.11 -3.84
C VAL A 40 -18.44 -3.82 -2.61
N ILE A 41 -17.91 -5.00 -2.27
CA ILE A 41 -18.41 -5.77 -1.13
C ILE A 41 -18.01 -5.13 0.21
N PRO A 42 -16.74 -4.74 0.47
CA PRO A 42 -16.32 -4.23 1.78
C PRO A 42 -16.96 -2.93 2.28
N PRO A 43 -17.36 -1.97 1.42
CA PRO A 43 -18.12 -0.81 1.87
C PRO A 43 -19.39 -1.15 2.65
N LEU A 44 -20.05 -2.27 2.37
CA LEU A 44 -21.26 -2.69 3.09
C LEU A 44 -21.01 -3.03 4.57
N PRO A 45 -20.12 -3.98 4.93
CA PRO A 45 -19.79 -4.22 6.32
C PRO A 45 -19.11 -3.01 6.98
N LEU A 46 -18.33 -2.22 6.25
CA LEU A 46 -17.76 -0.97 6.79
C LEU A 46 -18.84 0.05 7.13
N LEU A 47 -19.90 0.17 6.33
CA LEU A 47 -21.03 1.04 6.62
C LEU A 47 -21.81 0.56 7.86
N ILE A 48 -21.98 -0.75 8.03
CA ILE A 48 -22.57 -1.31 9.25
C ILE A 48 -21.70 -0.97 10.47
N LEU A 49 -20.38 -1.14 10.36
CA LEU A 49 -19.45 -0.79 11.44
C LEU A 49 -19.46 0.71 11.74
N SER A 50 -19.49 1.57 10.72
CA SER A 50 -19.64 3.03 10.88
C SER A 50 -20.91 3.36 11.67
N ILE A 51 -22.03 2.72 11.36
CA ILE A 51 -23.29 2.93 12.09
C ILE A 51 -23.18 2.53 13.57
N ILE A 52 -22.40 1.48 13.88
CA ILE A 52 -22.26 0.96 15.25
C ILE A 52 -21.24 1.77 16.07
N PHE A 53 -20.15 2.23 15.45
CA PHE A 53 -18.97 2.75 16.14
C PHE A 53 -18.72 4.26 15.93
N GLU A 54 -19.27 4.88 14.90
CA GLU A 54 -19.09 6.30 14.60
C GLU A 54 -20.35 7.13 14.88
N GLU A 55 -20.14 8.35 15.38
CA GLU A 55 -21.19 9.35 15.60
C GLU A 55 -21.12 10.43 14.52
N ASP A 56 -22.21 11.18 14.30
CA ASP A 56 -22.31 12.29 13.33
C ASP A 56 -22.04 11.99 11.85
N GLN A 57 -21.92 10.72 11.46
CA GLN A 57 -21.68 10.29 10.07
C GLN A 57 -22.66 10.88 9.04
N PHE A 58 -23.95 11.02 9.38
CA PHE A 58 -24.94 11.62 8.48
C PHE A 58 -24.72 13.12 8.26
N SER A 59 -24.33 13.83 9.32
CA SER A 59 -23.95 15.24 9.24
C SER A 59 -22.67 15.42 8.43
N ALA A 60 -21.68 14.54 8.60
CA ALA A 60 -20.45 14.54 7.83
C ALA A 60 -20.71 14.34 6.32
N VAL A 61 -21.57 13.39 5.95
CA VAL A 61 -21.96 13.16 4.55
C VAL A 61 -22.74 14.35 3.99
N LYS A 62 -23.67 14.93 4.75
CA LYS A 62 -24.46 16.09 4.32
C LYS A 62 -23.61 17.33 4.10
N ASN A 63 -22.58 17.52 4.92
CA ASN A 63 -21.64 18.64 4.82
C ASN A 63 -20.46 18.35 3.88
N MET A 64 -20.43 17.18 3.23
CA MET A 64 -19.35 16.82 2.32
C MET A 64 -19.40 17.71 1.07
N GLY A 65 -18.47 18.66 0.99
CA GLY A 65 -18.27 19.49 -0.18
C GLY A 65 -17.59 18.75 -1.33
N TRP A 66 -17.41 19.46 -2.45
CA TRP A 66 -16.73 18.92 -3.63
C TRP A 66 -15.30 18.45 -3.38
N GLU A 67 -14.61 19.08 -2.42
CA GLU A 67 -13.27 18.67 -2.00
C GLU A 67 -13.27 17.25 -1.42
N GLY A 68 -14.12 17.00 -0.40
CA GLY A 68 -14.24 15.68 0.22
C GLY A 68 -14.67 14.59 -0.77
N PHE A 69 -15.60 14.93 -1.67
CA PHE A 69 -15.99 14.02 -2.74
C PHE A 69 -14.84 13.68 -3.69
N SER A 70 -14.02 14.68 -4.06
CA SER A 70 -12.86 14.48 -4.93
C SER A 70 -11.79 13.61 -4.26
N VAL A 71 -11.56 13.79 -2.96
CA VAL A 71 -10.66 12.94 -2.16
C VAL A 71 -11.16 11.49 -2.12
N LEU A 72 -12.46 11.29 -1.93
CA LEU A 72 -13.08 9.96 -1.92
C LEU A 72 -12.91 9.26 -3.28
N LEU A 73 -13.23 9.96 -4.38
CA LEU A 73 -13.07 9.42 -5.73
C LEU A 73 -11.61 9.10 -6.05
N TYR A 74 -10.68 10.00 -5.73
CA TYR A 74 -9.26 9.76 -5.96
C TYR A 74 -8.77 8.54 -5.19
N THR A 75 -9.11 8.42 -3.90
CA THR A 75 -8.64 7.33 -3.05
C THR A 75 -9.21 5.97 -3.49
N GLY A 76 -10.49 5.91 -3.81
CA GLY A 76 -11.14 4.68 -4.26
C GLY A 76 -10.74 4.27 -5.69
N LEU A 77 -10.82 5.20 -6.65
CA LEU A 77 -10.58 4.86 -8.06
C LEU A 77 -9.09 4.80 -8.38
N CYS A 78 -8.34 5.85 -8.05
CA CYS A 78 -6.93 5.96 -8.39
C CYS A 78 -6.05 5.20 -7.37
N GLY A 79 -6.22 5.52 -6.09
CA GLY A 79 -5.41 4.97 -5.00
C GLY A 79 -5.62 3.47 -4.76
N THR A 80 -6.80 2.95 -5.11
CA THR A 80 -7.13 1.54 -4.92
C THR A 80 -7.28 0.82 -6.26
N ILE A 81 -8.37 1.02 -7.00
CA ILE A 81 -8.70 0.18 -8.17
C ILE A 81 -7.60 0.23 -9.23
N TRP A 82 -7.18 1.42 -9.64
CA TRP A 82 -6.13 1.58 -10.65
C TRP A 82 -4.77 1.10 -10.15
N ALA A 83 -4.38 1.44 -8.92
CA ALA A 83 -3.12 1.01 -8.33
C ALA A 83 -3.02 -0.53 -8.28
N PHE A 84 -4.06 -1.20 -7.79
CA PHE A 84 -4.11 -2.67 -7.73
C PHE A 84 -4.23 -3.33 -9.11
N ALA A 85 -4.89 -2.68 -10.08
CA ALA A 85 -4.92 -3.18 -11.46
C ALA A 85 -3.52 -3.16 -12.10
N ILE A 86 -2.75 -2.08 -11.92
CA ILE A 86 -1.35 -1.98 -12.38
C ILE A 86 -0.49 -3.00 -11.65
N TRP A 87 -0.60 -3.08 -10.32
CA TRP A 87 0.09 -4.06 -9.49
C TRP A 87 -0.18 -5.49 -9.97
N GLY A 88 -1.44 -5.83 -10.19
CA GLY A 88 -1.86 -7.14 -10.69
C GLY A 88 -1.26 -7.47 -12.06
N LYS A 89 -1.19 -6.48 -12.98
CA LYS A 89 -0.52 -6.63 -14.29
C LYS A 89 0.98 -6.85 -14.12
N LEU A 90 1.64 -6.12 -13.22
CA LEU A 90 3.07 -6.30 -12.95
C LEU A 90 3.37 -7.69 -12.39
N LEU A 91 2.55 -8.19 -11.47
CA LEU A 91 2.70 -9.53 -10.91
C LEU A 91 2.45 -10.67 -11.91
N LYS A 92 1.72 -10.40 -13.00
CA LYS A 92 1.58 -11.35 -14.11
C LYS A 92 2.84 -11.40 -14.99
N LYS A 93 3.59 -10.30 -15.08
CA LYS A 93 4.77 -10.16 -15.94
C LYS A 93 6.09 -10.46 -15.21
N TYR A 94 6.17 -10.12 -13.93
CA TYR A 94 7.36 -10.25 -13.10
C TYR A 94 7.04 -11.07 -11.85
N SER A 95 8.02 -11.80 -11.31
CA SER A 95 7.83 -12.53 -10.06
C SER A 95 7.61 -11.56 -8.90
N VAL A 96 6.85 -12.00 -7.89
CA VAL A 96 6.56 -11.22 -6.67
C VAL A 96 7.86 -10.69 -6.04
N ALA A 97 8.91 -11.52 -5.99
CA ALA A 97 10.21 -11.15 -5.43
C ALA A 97 10.90 -9.95 -6.13
N ILE A 98 10.60 -9.69 -7.40
CA ILE A 98 11.16 -8.54 -8.14
C ILE A 98 10.35 -7.28 -7.86
N VAL A 99 9.02 -7.39 -7.76
CA VAL A 99 8.12 -6.23 -7.66
C VAL A 99 7.96 -5.75 -6.21
N SER A 100 7.95 -6.67 -5.25
CA SER A 100 7.74 -6.38 -3.83
C SER A 100 8.70 -5.35 -3.24
N PRO A 101 10.01 -5.35 -3.51
CA PRO A 101 10.92 -4.34 -2.94
C PRO A 101 10.54 -2.91 -3.32
N PHE A 102 9.97 -2.68 -4.51
CA PHE A 102 9.60 -1.34 -4.96
C PHE A 102 8.50 -0.68 -4.11
N THR A 103 7.76 -1.42 -3.28
CA THR A 103 6.82 -0.81 -2.33
C THR A 103 7.52 0.02 -1.26
N LEU A 104 8.82 -0.19 -1.04
CA LEU A 104 9.65 0.65 -0.18
C LEU A 104 9.80 2.08 -0.72
N LEU A 105 9.47 2.33 -1.99
CA LEU A 105 9.43 3.69 -2.54
C LEU A 105 8.19 4.48 -2.10
N VAL A 106 7.13 3.81 -1.63
CA VAL A 106 5.88 4.47 -1.20
C VAL A 106 6.15 5.61 -0.21
N PRO A 107 6.85 5.43 0.92
CA PRO A 107 7.13 6.54 1.84
C PRO A 107 7.89 7.71 1.20
N VAL A 108 8.83 7.43 0.29
CA VAL A 108 9.62 8.46 -0.41
C VAL A 108 8.71 9.30 -1.31
N PHE A 109 7.88 8.65 -2.14
CA PHE A 109 6.94 9.34 -3.01
C PHE A 109 5.86 10.07 -2.20
N SER A 110 5.29 9.44 -1.18
CA SER A 110 4.27 10.04 -0.33
C SER A 110 4.77 11.33 0.32
N MET A 111 5.99 11.33 0.88
CA MET A 111 6.57 12.53 1.48
C MET A 111 6.89 13.61 0.44
N THR A 112 7.43 13.22 -0.71
CA THR A 112 7.75 14.17 -1.78
C THR A 112 6.47 14.83 -2.30
N LEU A 113 5.42 14.06 -2.55
CA LEU A 113 4.12 14.54 -3.01
C LEU A 113 3.42 15.39 -1.94
N ALA A 114 3.46 15.00 -0.66
CA ALA A 114 2.91 15.82 0.41
C ALA A 114 3.63 17.16 0.55
N THR A 115 4.95 17.21 0.37
CA THR A 115 5.71 18.47 0.35
C THR A 115 5.28 19.34 -0.83
N ILE A 116 5.19 18.77 -2.04
CA ILE A 116 4.92 19.52 -3.27
C ILE A 116 3.45 19.97 -3.35
N LEU A 117 2.51 19.09 -3.01
CA LEU A 117 1.08 19.32 -3.21
C LEU A 117 0.40 19.96 -1.99
N LEU A 118 0.83 19.60 -0.78
CA LEU A 118 0.22 20.08 0.48
C LEU A 118 1.08 21.13 1.18
N GLY A 119 2.33 21.36 0.72
CA GLY A 119 3.26 22.29 1.37
C GLY A 119 3.73 21.82 2.75
N GLU A 120 3.57 20.53 3.07
CA GLU A 120 3.95 19.99 4.37
C GLU A 120 5.47 20.04 4.58
N GLN A 121 5.89 20.60 5.72
CA GLN A 121 7.29 20.57 6.14
C GLN A 121 7.57 19.31 6.95
N PHE A 122 8.52 18.51 6.48
CA PHE A 122 8.95 17.30 7.17
C PHE A 122 10.14 17.57 8.08
N SER A 123 10.12 16.94 9.25
CA SER A 123 11.26 16.96 10.16
C SER A 123 12.47 16.23 9.55
N THR A 124 13.67 16.66 9.92
CA THR A 124 14.93 16.04 9.48
C THR A 124 14.95 14.53 9.70
N ILE A 125 14.36 14.05 10.80
CA ILE A 125 14.32 12.62 11.10
C ILE A 125 13.45 11.81 10.11
N ARG A 126 12.33 12.37 9.62
CA ARG A 126 11.52 11.71 8.59
C ARG A 126 12.27 11.66 7.25
N LEU A 127 13.00 12.71 6.92
CA LEU A 127 13.86 12.78 5.74
C LEU A 127 14.94 11.70 5.76
N VAL A 128 15.67 11.59 6.88
CA VAL A 128 16.70 10.55 7.07
C VAL A 128 16.09 9.16 7.01
N GLY A 129 14.92 8.94 7.62
CA GLY A 129 14.20 7.67 7.55
C GLY A 129 13.85 7.27 6.11
N SER A 130 13.32 8.19 5.32
CA SER A 130 12.99 7.94 3.91
C SER A 130 14.22 7.68 3.05
N LEU A 131 15.32 8.39 3.28
CA LEU A 131 16.60 8.12 2.63
C LEU A 131 17.13 6.73 3.00
N ALA A 132 17.03 6.32 4.27
CA ALA A 132 17.45 4.99 4.71
C ALA A 132 16.62 3.88 4.02
N VAL A 133 15.31 4.06 3.90
CA VAL A 133 14.43 3.12 3.18
C VAL A 133 14.80 3.05 1.69
N PHE A 134 15.06 4.20 1.06
CA PHE A 134 15.49 4.28 -0.34
C PHE A 134 16.84 3.57 -0.57
N LEU A 135 17.81 3.80 0.29
CA LEU A 135 19.12 3.14 0.24
C LEU A 135 19.00 1.63 0.44
N GLY A 136 18.16 1.19 1.39
CA GLY A 136 17.87 -0.23 1.60
C GLY A 136 17.30 -0.89 0.34
N LEU A 137 16.39 -0.21 -0.35
CA LEU A 137 15.87 -0.68 -1.64
C LEU A 137 16.97 -0.74 -2.72
N ALA A 138 17.79 0.30 -2.85
CA ALA A 138 18.88 0.34 -3.82
C ALA A 138 19.81 -0.86 -3.63
N ILE A 139 20.15 -1.19 -2.39
CA ILE A 139 20.95 -2.38 -2.05
C ILE A 139 20.25 -3.66 -2.50
N ILE A 140 18.96 -3.85 -2.18
CA ILE A 140 18.21 -5.07 -2.54
C ILE A 140 18.17 -5.26 -4.06
N VAL A 141 17.92 -4.19 -4.82
CA VAL A 141 17.84 -4.24 -6.28
C VAL A 141 19.23 -4.51 -6.90
N MET A 142 20.27 -3.85 -6.39
CA MET A 142 21.64 -3.99 -6.89
C MET A 142 22.34 -5.28 -6.44
N TRP A 143 21.88 -5.93 -5.36
CA TRP A 143 22.45 -7.18 -4.83
C TRP A 143 22.56 -8.27 -5.90
N LYS A 144 21.57 -8.38 -6.78
CA LYS A 144 21.57 -9.39 -7.85
C LYS A 144 22.67 -9.18 -8.89
N ASN A 145 23.19 -7.95 -8.99
CA ASN A 145 24.25 -7.54 -9.92
C ASN A 145 25.60 -7.28 -9.21
N LEU A 146 25.69 -7.50 -7.89
CA LEU A 146 26.93 -7.36 -7.15
C LEU A 146 27.84 -8.59 -7.44
N PRO A 147 29.08 -8.40 -7.93
CA PRO A 147 30.03 -9.49 -8.21
C PRO A 147 30.50 -10.24 -6.96
N PHE A 148 29.99 -9.91 -5.77
CA PHE A 148 30.44 -10.47 -4.48
C PHE A 148 30.20 -11.98 -4.37
N ILE A 149 29.18 -12.53 -5.04
CA ILE A 149 28.93 -13.98 -5.14
C ILE A 149 30.03 -14.70 -5.95
N PHE A 150 30.73 -13.99 -6.83
CA PHE A 150 31.83 -14.58 -7.61
C PHE A 150 33.09 -14.81 -6.75
N LEU A 151 33.28 -14.04 -5.67
CA LEU A 151 34.42 -14.20 -4.77
C LEU A 151 34.25 -15.39 -3.80
N TRP A 152 33.02 -15.68 -3.35
CA TRP A 152 32.76 -16.84 -2.49
C TRP A 152 32.80 -18.19 -3.23
N LYS A 153 32.44 -18.20 -4.52
CA LYS A 153 32.57 -19.40 -5.38
C LYS A 153 34.01 -19.73 -5.80
N LYS A 154 34.97 -18.84 -5.52
CA LYS A 154 36.39 -19.03 -5.89
C LYS A 154 37.25 -19.49 -4.70
N VAL A 155 36.65 -19.57 -3.50
CA VAL A 155 37.31 -19.94 -2.23
C VAL A 155 36.81 -21.30 -1.70
N MET A 156 35.80 -21.89 -2.34
CA MET A 156 35.41 -23.31 -2.21
C MET A 156 35.66 -24.01 -3.54
#